data_AF-A0A2N7NMQ9-F1
#
_entry.id   AF-A0A2N7NMQ9-F1
#
_cell.length_a   1.000
_cell.length_b   1.000
_cell.length_c   1.000
_cell.angle_alpha   90.00
_cell.angle_beta   90.00
_cell.angle_gamma   90.00
#
_symmetry.space_group_name_H-M   'P 1'
#
loop_
_entity.id
_entity.type
_entity.pdbx_description
1 polymer ?
#
loop_
_entity_poly.entity_id
_entity_poly.type
_entity_poly.pdbx_seq_one_letter_code
_entity_poly.pdbx_strand_id
1 'polypeptide(L)'
;MKFIFVIISCIFTNIASANTLYKTVEIEALKEFLDVCVIEENGWCLDKPIYFESNNALAIRLNINHSLIGQGEHDPELVLELAMLSNLLMFNSVAAQLYNIDESYVDLKLKETNQDNVVVLGTIVSDEKRYVGYYHISNSTTYMMHEITSDYADSVEFYLDKINR
;
A
#
# COMPACT_ATOMS: atom_id res chain seq x y z
N MET A 1 -21.94 -8.69 -61.33
CA MET A 1 -21.75 -9.30 -60.00
C MET A 1 -20.93 -8.34 -59.15
N LYS A 2 -21.47 -7.89 -58.02
CA LYS A 2 -20.85 -6.88 -57.14
C LYS A 2 -19.79 -7.56 -56.27
N PHE A 3 -18.54 -7.11 -56.36
CA PHE A 3 -17.49 -7.43 -55.40
C PHE A 3 -17.72 -6.59 -54.16
N ILE A 4 -18.02 -7.23 -53.03
CA ILE A 4 -18.07 -6.57 -51.71
C ILE A 4 -16.72 -6.85 -51.04
N PHE A 5 -15.89 -5.81 -50.97
CA PHE A 5 -14.74 -5.77 -50.08
C PHE A 5 -15.27 -5.61 -48.65
N VAL A 6 -15.12 -6.63 -47.80
CA VAL A 6 -15.33 -6.50 -46.36
C VAL A 6 -14.03 -5.96 -45.78
N ILE A 7 -13.97 -4.63 -45.58
CA ILE A 7 -12.97 -4.00 -44.73
C ILE A 7 -13.41 -4.32 -43.30
N ILE A 8 -12.83 -5.36 -42.70
CA ILE A 8 -12.88 -5.56 -41.25
C ILE A 8 -11.97 -4.48 -40.67
N SER A 9 -12.56 -3.32 -40.40
CA SER A 9 -11.93 -2.29 -39.59
C SER A 9 -11.75 -2.90 -38.21
N CYS A 10 -10.51 -3.27 -37.88
CA CYS A 10 -10.09 -3.48 -36.50
C CYS A 10 -10.29 -2.14 -35.80
N ILE A 11 -11.47 -1.94 -35.23
CA ILE A 11 -11.69 -0.94 -34.19
C ILE A 11 -10.83 -1.43 -33.03
N PHE A 12 -9.57 -0.99 -33.02
CA PHE A 12 -8.82 -0.87 -31.79
C PHE A 12 -9.61 0.13 -30.95
N THR A 13 -10.62 -0.35 -30.23
CA THR A 13 -11.07 0.33 -29.03
C THR A 13 -9.84 0.34 -28.14
N ASN A 14 -9.12 1.46 -28.15
CA ASN A 14 -8.49 1.98 -26.96
C ASN A 14 -9.57 1.97 -25.88
N ILE A 15 -9.72 0.83 -25.22
CA ILE A 15 -10.27 0.75 -23.89
C ILE A 15 -9.22 1.53 -23.10
N ALA A 16 -9.43 2.84 -23.01
CA ALA A 16 -8.82 3.66 -21.99
C ALA A 16 -9.17 2.93 -20.70
N SER A 17 -8.20 2.16 -20.20
CA SER A 17 -8.35 1.40 -18.98
C SER A 17 -8.73 2.39 -17.90
N ALA A 18 -9.84 2.09 -17.22
CA ALA A 18 -10.28 2.62 -15.95
C ALA A 18 -9.61 3.91 -15.47
N ASN A 19 -10.41 4.97 -15.24
CA ASN A 19 -10.08 6.07 -14.33
C ASN A 19 -9.21 5.54 -13.18
N THR A 20 -7.91 5.79 -13.23
CA THR A 20 -6.98 5.29 -12.22
C THR A 20 -7.28 6.06 -10.94
N LEU A 21 -7.95 5.38 -9.99
CA LEU A 21 -8.29 5.90 -8.65
C LEU A 21 -7.07 6.32 -7.83
N TYR A 22 -5.87 5.98 -8.31
CA TYR A 22 -4.60 6.30 -7.68
C TYR A 22 -3.48 6.52 -8.69
N LYS A 23 -2.39 7.12 -8.24
CA LYS A 23 -1.15 7.28 -9.02
C LYS A 23 0.07 7.00 -8.15
N THR A 24 1.11 6.42 -8.74
CA THR A 24 2.42 6.32 -8.07
C THR A 24 3.04 7.70 -7.96
N VAL A 25 3.64 8.01 -6.81
CA VAL A 25 4.28 9.31 -6.54
C VAL A 25 5.71 9.11 -6.06
N GLU A 26 6.57 10.06 -6.41
CA GLU A 26 7.93 10.14 -5.89
C GLU A 26 7.98 11.23 -4.82
N ILE A 27 8.46 10.89 -3.62
CA ILE A 27 8.64 11.84 -2.53
C ILE A 27 10.10 11.82 -2.13
N GLU A 28 10.87 12.80 -2.60
CA GLU A 28 12.32 12.83 -2.48
C GLU A 28 12.78 12.71 -1.01
N ALA A 29 12.06 13.32 -0.07
CA ALA A 29 12.37 13.26 1.36
C ALA A 29 12.23 11.86 1.98
N LEU A 30 11.55 10.93 1.31
CA LEU A 30 11.26 9.59 1.80
C LEU A 30 12.01 8.50 1.02
N LYS A 31 12.79 8.90 0.02
CA LYS A 31 13.48 8.00 -0.93
C LYS A 31 14.54 7.13 -0.28
N GLU A 32 15.08 7.54 0.87
CA GLU A 32 16.02 6.73 1.65
C GLU A 32 15.32 5.65 2.49
N PHE A 33 14.00 5.78 2.68
CA PHE A 33 13.18 4.89 3.52
C PHE A 33 12.20 4.03 2.71
N LEU A 34 11.85 4.48 1.51
CA LEU A 34 10.89 3.86 0.58
C LEU A 34 11.62 3.52 -0.72
N ASP A 35 11.10 2.57 -1.51
CA ASP A 35 11.79 2.00 -2.68
C ASP A 35 12.99 1.11 -2.31
N VAL A 36 12.95 0.51 -1.10
CA VAL A 36 13.92 -0.48 -0.62
C VAL A 36 13.37 -1.87 -0.88
N CYS A 37 13.99 -2.59 -1.80
CA CYS A 37 13.59 -3.95 -2.16
C CYS A 37 14.73 -4.92 -1.93
N VAL A 38 14.59 -5.76 -0.91
CA VAL A 38 15.56 -6.79 -0.53
C VAL A 38 14.87 -8.15 -0.40
N ILE A 39 13.97 -8.46 -1.34
CA ILE A 39 13.18 -9.70 -1.30
C ILE A 39 14.09 -10.92 -1.32
N GLU A 40 15.08 -10.95 -2.21
CA GLU A 40 15.93 -12.13 -2.38
C GLU A 40 16.84 -12.38 -1.17
N GLU A 41 17.21 -11.33 -0.43
CA GLU A 41 18.16 -11.42 0.69
C GLU A 41 17.46 -11.49 2.06
N ASN A 42 16.41 -10.69 2.25
CA ASN A 42 15.74 -10.48 3.53
C ASN A 42 14.21 -10.70 3.47
N GLY A 43 13.66 -11.06 2.31
CA GLY A 43 12.25 -11.45 2.18
C GLY A 43 11.25 -10.28 2.19
N TRP A 44 11.66 -9.03 2.05
CA TRP A 44 10.72 -7.90 2.06
C TRP A 44 11.06 -6.80 1.04
N CYS A 45 10.04 -6.02 0.68
CA CYS A 45 10.13 -4.91 -0.26
C CYS A 45 9.13 -3.81 0.11
N LEU A 46 9.60 -2.57 0.16
CA LEU A 46 8.77 -1.38 0.19
C LEU A 46 8.77 -0.76 -1.20
N ASP A 47 7.64 -0.81 -1.88
CA ASP A 47 7.45 -0.21 -3.20
C ASP A 47 7.33 1.31 -3.13
N LYS A 48 7.39 1.94 -4.31
CA LYS A 48 7.09 3.36 -4.48
C LYS A 48 5.70 3.71 -3.92
N PRO A 49 5.58 4.86 -3.23
CA PRO A 49 4.31 5.31 -2.68
C PRO A 49 3.22 5.49 -3.74
N ILE A 50 1.98 5.29 -3.32
CA ILE A 50 0.78 5.44 -4.12
C ILE A 50 -0.08 6.54 -3.50
N TYR A 51 -0.60 7.46 -4.30
CA TYR A 51 -1.55 8.46 -3.85
C TYR A 51 -2.96 8.14 -4.35
N PHE A 52 -3.89 8.01 -3.42
CA PHE A 52 -5.32 7.80 -3.66
C PHE A 52 -6.06 9.14 -3.66
N GLU A 53 -6.59 9.54 -4.82
CA GLU A 53 -7.25 10.84 -4.96
C GLU A 53 -8.62 10.87 -4.25
N SER A 54 -9.31 9.72 -4.17
CA SER A 54 -10.67 9.60 -3.61
C SER A 54 -10.76 10.00 -2.14
N ASN A 55 -9.73 9.75 -1.36
CA ASN A 55 -9.68 10.02 0.08
C ASN A 55 -8.43 10.79 0.51
N ASN A 56 -7.69 11.37 -0.44
CA ASN A 56 -6.46 12.13 -0.18
C ASN A 56 -5.45 11.33 0.66
N ALA A 57 -5.28 10.05 0.36
CA ALA A 57 -4.41 9.15 1.12
C ALA A 57 -3.09 8.84 0.40
N LEU A 58 -2.01 8.81 1.17
CA LEU A 58 -0.71 8.34 0.71
C LEU A 58 -0.50 6.92 1.23
N ALA A 59 -0.36 5.96 0.34
CA ALA A 59 -0.11 4.58 0.67
C ALA A 59 1.32 4.15 0.41
N ILE A 60 1.84 3.35 1.34
CA ILE A 60 3.13 2.68 1.23
C ILE A 60 2.82 1.20 1.07
N ARG A 61 3.36 0.57 0.03
CA ARG A 61 3.10 -0.85 -0.24
C ARG A 61 4.28 -1.70 0.21
N LEU A 62 4.01 -2.60 1.13
CA LEU A 62 4.91 -3.59 1.68
C LEU A 62 4.58 -4.96 1.07
N ASN A 63 5.59 -5.64 0.53
CA ASN A 63 5.49 -7.04 0.11
C ASN A 63 6.47 -7.88 0.90
N ILE A 64 6.01 -9.01 1.41
CA ILE A 64 6.79 -9.96 2.19
C ILE A 64 6.71 -11.34 1.54
N ASN A 65 7.87 -11.96 1.39
CA ASN A 65 8.00 -13.39 1.16
C ASN A 65 8.30 -14.09 2.49
N HIS A 66 7.28 -14.74 3.06
CA HIS A 66 7.37 -15.40 4.36
C HIS A 66 8.43 -16.50 4.38
N SER A 67 8.68 -17.19 3.26
CA SER A 67 9.68 -18.26 3.19
C SER A 67 11.11 -17.77 3.42
N LEU A 68 11.33 -16.45 3.37
CA LEU A 68 12.63 -15.79 3.51
C LEU A 68 12.74 -14.97 4.81
N ILE A 69 11.66 -14.84 5.60
CA ILE A 69 11.66 -14.07 6.85
C ILE A 69 11.69 -15.01 8.06
N GLY A 70 12.85 -15.08 8.71
CA GLY A 70 13.06 -15.81 9.97
C GLY A 70 12.98 -17.33 9.77
N GLN A 71 13.98 -18.08 10.24
CA GLN A 71 14.01 -19.54 10.11
C GLN A 71 13.01 -20.27 11.05
N GLY A 72 11.78 -19.76 11.22
CA GLY A 72 10.77 -20.27 12.15
C GLY A 72 9.37 -20.37 11.53
N GLU A 73 8.53 -21.23 12.12
CA GLU A 73 7.09 -21.29 11.82
C GLU A 73 6.39 -20.10 12.47
N HIS A 74 6.44 -18.95 11.81
CA HIS A 74 5.65 -17.77 12.19
C HIS A 74 4.30 -17.80 11.48
N ASP A 75 3.27 -17.25 12.13
CA ASP A 75 1.97 -17.05 11.49
C ASP A 75 2.09 -15.90 10.47
N PRO A 76 1.88 -16.14 9.16
CA PRO A 76 2.03 -15.11 8.15
C PRO A 76 1.09 -13.91 8.38
N GLU A 77 -0.12 -14.14 8.90
CA GLU A 77 -1.08 -13.07 9.17
C GLU A 77 -0.56 -12.11 10.24
N LEU A 78 -0.05 -12.66 11.35
CA LEU A 78 0.58 -11.88 12.42
C LEU A 78 1.86 -11.16 11.94
N VAL A 79 2.69 -11.83 11.13
CA VAL A 79 3.89 -11.21 10.55
C VAL A 79 3.50 -10.00 9.70
N LEU A 80 2.48 -10.14 8.86
CA LEU A 80 1.97 -9.04 8.04
C LEU A 80 1.46 -7.90 8.91
N GLU A 81 0.65 -8.18 9.93
CA GLU A 81 0.11 -7.17 10.85
C GLU A 81 1.23 -6.34 11.48
N LEU A 82 2.21 -7.02 12.09
CA LEU A 82 3.32 -6.38 12.80
C LEU A 82 4.23 -5.59 11.85
N ALA A 83 4.46 -6.09 10.64
CA ALA A 83 5.30 -5.42 9.66
C ALA A 83 4.63 -4.16 9.10
N MET A 84 3.32 -4.20 8.83
CA MET A 84 2.57 -3.00 8.43
C MET A 84 2.57 -1.95 9.54
N LEU A 85 2.29 -2.36 10.78
CA LEU A 85 2.31 -1.46 11.94
C LEU A 85 3.70 -0.83 12.11
N SER A 86 4.76 -1.63 12.07
CA SER A 86 6.14 -1.13 12.24
C SER A 86 6.51 -0.10 11.17
N ASN A 87 6.13 -0.33 9.91
CA ASN A 87 6.37 0.61 8.83
C ASN A 87 5.56 1.90 8.98
N LEU A 88 4.31 1.82 9.44
CA LEU A 88 3.49 2.99 9.72
C LEU A 88 4.14 3.85 10.82
N LEU A 89 4.57 3.23 11.92
CA LEU A 89 5.24 3.91 13.02
C LEU A 89 6.58 4.52 12.60
N MET A 90 7.40 3.79 11.85
CA MET A 90 8.67 4.28 11.32
C MET A 90 8.45 5.49 10.41
N PHE A 91 7.51 5.39 9.47
CA PHE A 91 7.19 6.46 8.55
C PHE A 91 6.80 7.74 9.29
N ASN A 92 5.89 7.59 10.26
CA ASN A 92 5.42 8.70 11.07
C ASN A 92 6.53 9.33 11.91
N SER A 93 7.44 8.53 12.47
CA SER A 93 8.62 9.03 13.18
C SER A 93 9.55 9.84 12.28
N VAL A 94 9.84 9.36 11.07
CA VAL A 94 10.69 10.07 10.09
C VAL A 94 10.03 11.38 9.67
N ALA A 95 8.73 11.34 9.39
CA ALA A 95 7.96 12.53 9.06
C ALA A 95 8.01 13.57 10.18
N ALA A 96 7.80 13.17 11.43
CA ALA A 96 7.85 14.07 12.58
C ALA A 96 9.21 14.78 12.69
N GLN A 97 10.31 14.05 12.51
CA GLN A 97 11.66 14.60 12.51
C GLN A 97 11.88 15.63 11.39
N LEU A 98 11.48 15.30 10.16
CA LEU A 98 11.67 16.16 8.98
C LEU A 98 10.93 17.50 9.11
N TYR A 99 9.76 17.50 9.73
CA TYR A 99 8.93 18.69 9.91
C TYR A 99 9.11 19.36 11.28
N ASN A 100 10.06 18.90 12.09
CA ASN A 100 10.36 19.41 13.44
C ASN A 100 9.11 19.44 14.34
N ILE A 101 8.41 18.32 14.35
CA ILE A 101 7.21 18.06 15.14
C ILE A 101 7.63 17.18 16.33
N ASP A 102 7.08 17.46 17.51
CA ASP A 102 7.43 16.79 18.76
C ASP A 102 7.21 15.25 18.67
N GLU A 103 8.29 14.48 18.83
CA GLU A 103 8.32 13.01 18.73
C GLU A 103 7.45 12.30 19.78
N SER A 104 7.05 13.00 20.85
CA SER A 104 6.16 12.46 21.90
C SER A 104 4.74 12.15 21.41
N TYR A 105 4.41 12.56 20.18
CA TYR A 105 3.17 12.23 19.49
C TYR A 105 3.39 11.10 18.47
N VAL A 106 3.53 9.87 18.97
CA VAL A 106 2.98 8.70 18.24
C VAL A 106 1.44 8.64 18.42
N ASP A 107 0.83 9.83 18.50
CA ASP A 107 -0.60 10.17 18.44
C ASP A 107 -0.67 11.39 17.51
N LEU A 108 -0.66 11.14 16.20
CA LEU A 108 -0.23 12.07 15.15
C LEU A 108 -1.26 13.16 14.82
N LYS A 109 -1.73 13.93 15.81
CA LYS A 109 -2.65 15.05 15.59
C LYS A 109 -1.97 16.22 14.88
N LEU A 110 -1.68 16.06 13.60
CA LEU A 110 -1.04 17.05 12.74
C LEU A 110 -2.02 17.56 11.70
N LYS A 111 -2.92 18.44 12.16
CA LYS A 111 -3.81 19.23 11.31
C LYS A 111 -3.10 20.00 10.19
N GLU A 112 -1.78 20.17 10.26
CA GLU A 112 -1.00 21.00 9.35
C GLU A 112 -0.13 20.21 8.35
N THR A 113 0.05 18.88 8.50
CA THR A 113 0.90 18.08 7.58
C THR A 113 0.15 17.07 6.70
N ASN A 114 -1.16 16.88 6.87
CA ASN A 114 -1.96 15.86 6.14
C ASN A 114 -1.43 14.41 6.26
N GLN A 115 -0.61 14.11 7.28
CA GLN A 115 -0.04 12.77 7.52
C GLN A 115 -1.06 11.77 8.09
N ASP A 116 -2.21 12.27 8.54
CA ASP A 116 -3.36 11.52 9.03
C ASP A 116 -3.90 10.54 7.96
N ASN A 117 -3.59 10.76 6.69
CA ASN A 117 -4.04 9.93 5.56
C ASN A 117 -2.95 8.96 5.05
N VAL A 118 -1.94 8.64 5.87
CA VAL A 118 -0.97 7.60 5.51
C VAL A 118 -1.55 6.22 5.78
N VAL A 119 -1.42 5.34 4.80
CA VAL A 119 -1.85 3.94 4.88
C VAL A 119 -0.68 3.04 4.53
N VAL A 120 -0.47 1.98 5.29
CA VAL A 120 0.46 0.92 4.89
C VAL A 120 -0.35 -0.23 4.35
N LEU A 121 -0.17 -0.52 3.07
CA LEU A 121 -0.75 -1.67 2.39
C LEU A 121 0.25 -2.81 2.45
N GLY A 122 -0.20 -3.99 2.84
CA GLY A 122 0.68 -5.14 3.01
C GLY A 122 0.22 -6.34 2.20
N THR A 123 1.18 -7.07 1.64
CA THR A 123 1.00 -8.41 1.10
C THR A 123 2.04 -9.33 1.72
N ILE A 124 1.62 -10.49 2.22
CA ILE A 124 2.53 -11.58 2.56
C ILE A 124 2.17 -12.83 1.77
N VAL A 125 3.19 -13.46 1.20
CA VAL A 125 3.06 -14.75 0.53
C VAL A 125 3.82 -15.80 1.33
N SER A 126 3.11 -16.85 1.73
CA SER A 126 3.66 -18.10 2.25
C SER A 126 3.49 -19.21 1.20
N ASP A 127 4.13 -20.35 1.41
CA ASP A 127 4.02 -21.51 0.49
C ASP A 127 2.57 -22.01 0.35
N GLU A 128 1.72 -21.75 1.35
CA GLU A 128 0.34 -22.26 1.41
C GLU A 128 -0.71 -21.21 1.04
N LYS A 129 -0.45 -19.93 1.32
CA LYS A 129 -1.46 -18.88 1.22
C LYS A 129 -0.87 -17.48 1.04
N ARG A 130 -1.67 -16.60 0.46
CA ARG A 130 -1.45 -15.15 0.41
C ARG A 130 -2.40 -14.46 1.40
N TYR A 131 -1.87 -13.50 2.12
CA TYR A 131 -2.68 -12.55 2.90
C TYR A 131 -2.37 -11.14 2.40
N VAL A 132 -3.40 -10.31 2.38
CA VAL A 132 -3.30 -8.89 2.08
C VAL A 132 -4.03 -8.10 3.15
N GLY A 133 -3.56 -6.90 3.42
CA GLY A 133 -4.15 -6.06 4.44
C GLY A 133 -3.76 -4.60 4.29
N TYR A 134 -4.30 -3.80 5.21
CA TYR A 134 -3.89 -2.42 5.36
C TYR A 134 -3.89 -2.01 6.83
N TYR A 135 -3.10 -1.00 7.11
CA TYR A 135 -3.03 -0.33 8.40
C TYR A 135 -3.13 1.17 8.20
N HIS A 136 -3.99 1.85 8.95
CA HIS A 136 -4.12 3.30 8.90
C HIS A 136 -4.56 3.89 10.23
N ILE A 137 -4.48 5.21 10.34
CA ILE A 137 -5.05 5.96 11.45
C ILE A 137 -6.41 6.52 11.00
N SER A 138 -7.44 6.31 11.80
CA SER A 138 -8.78 6.79 11.49
C SER A 138 -8.93 8.26 11.87
N ASN A 139 -9.22 9.13 10.90
CA ASN A 139 -9.41 10.57 11.12
C ASN A 139 -10.53 10.89 12.11
N SER A 140 -11.56 10.04 12.20
CA SER A 140 -12.71 10.28 13.09
C SER A 140 -12.44 9.91 14.54
N THR A 141 -11.51 8.99 14.79
CA THR A 141 -11.30 8.40 16.12
C THR A 141 -9.87 8.54 16.65
N THR A 142 -8.93 8.93 15.80
CA THR A 142 -7.47 8.89 16.02
C THR A 142 -6.92 7.52 16.43
N TYR A 143 -7.74 6.46 16.31
CA TYR A 143 -7.29 5.10 16.59
C TYR A 143 -6.65 4.47 15.36
N MET A 144 -5.70 3.58 15.64
CA MET A 144 -5.13 2.66 14.68
C MET A 144 -6.16 1.61 14.28
N MET A 145 -6.38 1.48 12.98
CA MET A 145 -7.32 0.54 12.38
C MET A 145 -6.58 -0.30 11.34
N HIS A 146 -6.91 -1.58 11.30
CA HIS A 146 -6.36 -2.49 10.30
C HIS A 146 -7.38 -3.56 9.92
N GLU A 147 -7.20 -4.13 8.73
CA GLU A 147 -7.91 -5.32 8.30
C GLU A 147 -6.95 -6.18 7.48
N ILE A 148 -7.03 -7.51 7.67
CA ILE A 148 -6.28 -8.50 6.91
C ILE A 148 -7.27 -9.55 6.39
N THR A 149 -7.01 -10.03 5.19
CA THR A 149 -7.80 -11.09 4.55
C THR A 149 -6.92 -11.92 3.63
N SER A 150 -7.40 -13.11 3.29
CA SER A 150 -6.85 -13.93 2.22
C SER A 150 -7.69 -13.95 0.95
N ASP A 151 -8.82 -13.23 0.93
CA ASP A 151 -9.81 -13.33 -0.14
C ASP A 151 -9.51 -12.40 -1.33
N TYR A 152 -8.46 -11.59 -1.21
CA TYR A 152 -8.03 -10.65 -2.23
C TYR A 152 -6.63 -11.00 -2.73
N ALA A 153 -6.42 -10.79 -4.04
CA ALA A 153 -5.13 -11.02 -4.67
C ALA A 153 -4.15 -9.86 -4.45
N ASP A 154 -4.67 -8.63 -4.30
CA ASP A 154 -3.91 -7.39 -4.26
C ASP A 154 -4.40 -6.49 -3.11
N SER A 155 -3.44 -5.90 -2.38
CA SER A 155 -3.71 -5.06 -1.22
C SER A 155 -4.28 -3.68 -1.57
N VAL A 156 -4.00 -3.15 -2.76
CA VAL A 156 -4.59 -1.90 -3.25
C VAL A 156 -6.06 -2.11 -3.58
N GLU A 157 -6.40 -3.19 -4.31
CA GLU A 157 -7.79 -3.54 -4.61
C GLU A 157 -8.60 -3.77 -3.34
N PHE A 158 -8.02 -4.46 -2.36
CA PHE A 158 -8.66 -4.68 -1.06
C PHE A 158 -8.97 -3.36 -0.35
N TYR A 159 -7.98 -2.47 -0.25
CA TYR A 159 -8.18 -1.16 0.40
C TYR A 159 -9.22 -0.30 -0.34
N LEU A 160 -9.18 -0.27 -1.67
CA LEU A 160 -10.13 0.49 -2.49
C LEU A 160 -11.58 0.00 -2.29
N ASP A 161 -11.82 -1.30 -2.20
CA ASP A 161 -13.16 -1.83 -1.91
C ASP A 161 -13.66 -1.37 -0.52
N LYS A 162 -12.77 -1.28 0.46
CA LYS A 162 -13.12 -0.90 1.83
C LYS A 162 -13.49 0.57 1.98
N ILE A 163 -12.78 1.46 1.30
CA ILE A 163 -13.06 2.90 1.39
C ILE A 163 -14.24 3.36 0.52
N ASN A 164 -14.69 2.53 -0.43
CA ASN A 164 -15.81 2.82 -1.32
C ASN A 164 -17.16 2.28 -0.80
N ARG A 165 -17.19 1.63 0.37
CA ARG A 165 -18.38 1.12 1.05
C ARG A 165 -18.81 2.04 2.19
#